data_AF-A0A925RDM3-F1
#
_entry.id   AF-A0A925RDM3-F1
#
_cell.length_a   1.000
_cell.length_b   1.000
_cell.length_c   1.000
_cell.angle_alpha   90.00
_cell.angle_beta   90.00
_cell.angle_gamma   90.00
#
_symmetry.space_group_name_H-M   'P 1'
#
loop_
_entity.id
_entity.type
_entity.pdbx_description
1 polymer ?
#
loop_
_entity_poly.entity_id
_entity_poly.type
_entity_poly.pdbx_seq_one_letter_code
_entity_poly.pdbx_strand_id
1 'polypeptide(L)'
;MKTVYFAFLVIFFAAAALATPAHAGGPGGCPPWRPCGPGNSWGGNRIVAQRFFGADIRPTCATHDACLASGASRRQCDRQFLSHMNCACENSRHPVLCRMKAFEYFAATRLFGGLYH
;
A
#
# COMPACT_ATOMS: atom_id res chain seq x y z
N MET A 1 -35.42 -32.07 -0.72
CA MET A 1 -34.01 -31.70 -0.42
C MET A 1 -33.50 -30.52 -1.27
N LYS A 2 -33.69 -30.48 -2.60
CA LYS A 2 -33.21 -29.38 -3.47
C LYS A 2 -33.82 -27.99 -3.17
N THR A 3 -35.07 -27.93 -2.72
CA THR A 3 -35.78 -26.67 -2.39
C THR A 3 -35.26 -25.97 -1.14
N VAL A 4 -34.74 -26.73 -0.16
CA VAL A 4 -34.18 -26.16 1.09
C VAL A 4 -32.83 -25.52 0.82
N TYR A 5 -31.98 -26.14 -0.02
CA TYR A 5 -30.72 -25.55 -0.46
C TYR A 5 -30.91 -24.26 -1.25
N PHE A 6 -31.93 -24.21 -2.10
CA PHE A 6 -32.24 -23.01 -2.88
C PHE A 6 -32.68 -21.85 -1.98
N ALA A 7 -33.53 -22.13 -0.98
CA ALA A 7 -33.92 -21.13 0.02
C ALA A 7 -32.72 -20.64 0.85
N PHE A 8 -31.84 -21.56 1.28
CA PHE A 8 -30.60 -21.20 1.99
C PHE A 8 -29.69 -20.32 1.15
N LEU A 9 -29.51 -20.63 -0.14
CA LEU A 9 -28.67 -19.82 -1.04
C LEU A 9 -29.24 -18.43 -1.28
N VAL A 10 -30.56 -18.31 -1.46
CA VAL A 10 -31.22 -17.01 -1.64
C VAL A 10 -31.12 -16.16 -0.36
N ILE A 11 -31.27 -16.77 0.82
CA ILE A 11 -31.10 -16.10 2.11
C ILE A 11 -29.64 -15.67 2.32
N PHE A 12 -28.67 -16.50 1.95
CA PHE A 12 -27.25 -16.19 2.07
C PHE A 12 -26.84 -15.04 1.13
N PHE A 13 -27.33 -15.03 -0.12
CA PHE A 13 -27.10 -13.94 -1.07
C PHE A 13 -27.81 -12.65 -0.67
N ALA A 14 -29.04 -12.73 -0.12
CA ALA A 14 -29.75 -11.56 0.39
C ALA A 14 -29.07 -10.97 1.64
N ALA A 15 -28.54 -11.82 2.54
CA ALA A 15 -27.76 -11.38 3.70
C ALA A 15 -26.42 -10.73 3.29
N ALA A 16 -25.76 -11.25 2.24
CA ALA A 16 -24.56 -10.64 1.67
C ALA A 16 -24.84 -9.28 1.00
N ALA A 17 -26.02 -9.09 0.42
CA ALA A 17 -26.43 -7.81 -0.19
C ALA A 17 -26.85 -6.76 0.86
N LEU A 18 -27.30 -7.19 2.05
CA LEU A 18 -27.57 -6.33 3.20
C LEU A 18 -26.31 -5.98 4.01
N ALA A 19 -25.16 -6.58 3.68
CA ALA A 19 -23.87 -6.05 4.09
C ALA A 19 -23.60 -4.78 3.28
N THR A 20 -24.26 -3.69 3.71
CA THR A 20 -23.95 -2.32 3.31
C THR A 20 -22.44 -2.15 3.23
N PRO A 21 -21.90 -1.48 2.19
CA PRO A 21 -20.52 -1.04 2.27
C PRO A 21 -20.45 -0.18 3.53
N ALA A 22 -19.72 -0.69 4.53
CA ALA A 22 -19.26 0.14 5.63
C ALA A 22 -18.68 1.37 4.96
N HIS A 23 -19.32 2.52 5.20
CA HIS A 23 -18.77 3.79 4.80
C HIS A 23 -17.34 3.77 5.34
N ALA A 24 -16.34 3.82 4.45
CA ALA A 24 -15.01 4.20 4.82
C ALA A 24 -15.06 5.70 5.16
N GLY A 25 -15.74 6.03 6.25
CA GLY A 25 -15.50 7.26 6.97
C GLY A 25 -14.02 7.21 7.29
N GLY A 26 -13.23 7.96 6.54
CA GLY A 26 -11.81 8.09 6.77
C GLY A 26 -11.63 8.47 8.24
N PRO A 27 -11.01 7.64 9.06
CA PRO A 27 -10.94 7.95 10.48
C PRO A 27 -9.99 9.13 10.65
N GLY A 28 -10.45 10.15 11.35
CA GLY A 28 -9.55 11.00 12.11
C GLY A 28 -8.66 10.11 12.98
N GLY A 29 -7.34 10.26 12.86
CA GLY A 29 -6.34 9.55 13.65
C GLY A 29 -5.52 8.50 12.89
N CYS A 30 -4.55 8.91 12.07
CA CYS A 30 -3.61 7.96 11.47
C CYS A 30 -2.15 8.20 11.89
N PRO A 31 -1.59 7.31 12.74
CA PRO A 31 -0.25 7.44 13.31
C PRO A 31 0.89 6.94 12.38
N PRO A 32 2.18 7.03 12.79
CA PRO A 32 3.38 7.10 11.93
C PRO A 32 3.76 5.87 11.05
N TRP A 33 2.85 4.95 10.78
CA TRP A 33 3.11 3.64 10.15
C TRP A 33 2.05 3.22 9.12
N ARG A 34 1.28 4.16 8.54
CA ARG A 34 0.38 3.80 7.44
C ARG A 34 1.17 2.98 6.43
N PRO A 35 0.63 1.83 5.99
CA PRO A 35 1.38 1.03 5.06
C PRO A 35 1.61 1.83 3.78
N CYS A 36 2.87 1.86 3.33
CA CYS A 36 3.35 2.54 2.11
C CYS A 36 2.29 2.56 0.99
N GLY A 37 1.95 3.76 0.51
CA GLY A 37 0.95 3.99 -0.53
C GLY A 37 -0.32 4.67 -0.01
N PRO A 38 -1.18 5.15 -0.93
CA PRO A 38 -2.39 5.88 -0.57
C PRO A 38 -3.35 4.93 0.17
N GLY A 39 -3.84 5.34 1.34
CA GLY A 39 -4.65 4.50 2.24
C GLY A 39 -5.99 4.01 1.69
N ASN A 40 -6.27 4.29 0.40
CA ASN A 40 -7.42 3.84 -0.37
C ASN A 40 -7.16 2.52 -1.15
N SER A 41 -5.97 1.91 -1.04
CA SER A 41 -5.77 0.55 -1.56
C SER A 41 -6.71 -0.42 -0.81
N TRP A 42 -7.36 -1.34 -1.53
CA TRP A 42 -8.29 -2.35 -1.00
C TRP A 42 -7.56 -3.39 -0.11
N GLY A 43 -7.05 -2.94 1.03
CA GLY A 43 -6.13 -3.69 1.90
C GLY A 43 -4.71 -3.89 1.35
N GLY A 44 -4.44 -3.51 0.10
CA GLY A 44 -3.19 -3.82 -0.62
C GLY A 44 -1.92 -3.29 0.06
N ASN A 45 -1.97 -2.08 0.62
CA ASN A 45 -0.81 -1.52 1.30
C ASN A 45 -0.43 -2.37 2.54
N ARG A 46 -1.39 -3.05 3.21
CA ARG A 46 -1.13 -3.86 4.40
C ARG A 46 -0.15 -5.02 4.16
N ILE A 47 0.02 -5.42 2.90
CA ILE A 47 0.93 -6.50 2.46
C ILE A 47 2.33 -5.96 2.15
N VAL A 48 2.47 -4.64 1.96
CA VAL A 48 3.74 -3.99 1.67
C VAL A 48 4.61 -4.00 2.92
N ALA A 49 5.76 -4.68 2.84
CA ALA A 49 6.71 -4.75 3.93
C ALA A 49 7.23 -3.35 4.29
N GLN A 50 7.12 -2.95 5.55
CA GLN A 50 7.53 -1.61 6.02
C GLN A 50 9.00 -1.54 6.47
N ARG A 51 9.64 -2.70 6.58
CA ARG A 51 11.06 -2.87 6.94
C ARG A 51 11.60 -4.07 6.18
N PHE A 52 12.84 -4.00 5.70
CA PHE A 52 13.51 -5.14 5.05
C PHE A 52 15.02 -5.07 5.24
N PHE A 53 15.67 -6.22 5.41
CA PHE A 53 17.12 -6.33 5.59
C PHE A 53 17.70 -5.44 6.72
N GLY A 54 16.89 -5.08 7.71
CA GLY A 54 17.26 -4.16 8.80
C GLY A 54 17.09 -2.67 8.49
N ALA A 55 16.74 -2.30 7.24
CA ALA A 55 16.36 -0.93 6.90
C ALA A 55 14.89 -0.65 7.24
N ASP A 56 14.63 0.56 7.73
CA ASP A 56 13.28 1.09 7.92
C ASP A 56 12.91 2.00 6.75
N ILE A 57 11.89 1.62 5.99
CA ILE A 57 11.49 2.36 4.79
C ILE A 57 10.26 3.25 5.01
N ARG A 58 9.66 3.23 6.20
CA ARG A 58 8.50 4.08 6.53
C ARG A 58 8.76 5.58 6.30
N PRO A 59 9.92 6.15 6.69
CA PRO A 59 10.22 7.56 6.40
C PRO A 59 10.26 7.86 4.91
N THR A 60 10.81 6.93 4.13
CA THR A 60 10.92 7.04 2.67
C THR A 60 9.55 6.99 2.00
N CYS A 61 8.67 6.08 2.42
CA CYS A 61 7.29 6.02 1.95
C CYS A 61 6.50 7.29 2.29
N ALA A 62 6.60 7.80 3.52
CA ALA A 62 5.94 9.04 3.91
C ALA A 62 6.38 10.24 3.05
N THR A 63 7.68 10.32 2.73
CA THR A 63 8.23 11.37 1.86
C THR A 63 7.71 11.23 0.42
N HIS A 64 7.60 10.00 -0.09
CA HIS A 64 7.05 9.72 -1.42
C HIS A 64 5.57 10.09 -1.51
N ASP A 65 4.77 9.69 -0.54
CA ASP A 65 3.35 10.02 -0.46
C ASP A 65 3.14 11.54 -0.37
N ALA A 66 3.95 12.25 0.43
CA ALA A 66 3.93 13.71 0.51
C ALA A 66 4.33 14.37 -0.83
N CYS A 67 5.33 13.83 -1.53
CA CYS A 67 5.72 14.31 -2.86
C CYS A 67 4.57 14.14 -3.86
N LEU A 68 3.90 13.00 -3.87
CA LEU A 68 2.73 12.76 -4.73
C LEU A 68 1.58 13.70 -4.39
N ALA A 69 1.32 13.96 -3.11
CA ALA A 69 0.29 14.88 -2.65
C ALA A 69 0.58 16.36 -2.99
N SER A 70 1.86 16.73 -3.20
CA SER A 70 2.25 18.10 -3.55
C SER A 70 1.90 18.52 -4.99
N GLY A 71 1.47 17.58 -5.84
CA GLY A 71 1.26 17.83 -7.27
C GLY A 71 2.55 17.80 -8.10
N ALA A 72 3.69 17.47 -7.50
CA ALA A 72 4.94 17.24 -8.23
C ALA A 72 4.82 16.09 -9.23
N SER A 73 5.71 16.06 -10.23
CA SER A 73 5.65 14.99 -11.22
C SER A 73 5.90 13.63 -10.56
N ARG A 74 5.02 12.67 -10.85
CA ARG A 74 5.11 11.30 -10.33
C ARG A 74 6.48 10.66 -10.60
N ARG A 75 7.03 10.87 -11.81
CA ARG A 75 8.36 10.41 -12.20
C ARG A 75 9.47 10.98 -11.30
N GLN A 76 9.36 12.24 -10.90
CA GLN A 76 10.31 12.87 -9.98
C GLN A 76 10.18 12.28 -8.58
N CYS A 77 8.95 12.13 -8.07
CA CYS A 77 8.70 11.52 -6.77
C CYS A 77 9.23 10.07 -6.73
N ASP A 78 9.00 9.26 -7.76
CA ASP A 78 9.50 7.89 -7.83
C ASP A 78 11.03 7.83 -7.84
N ARG A 79 11.70 8.76 -8.55
CA ARG A 79 13.17 8.85 -8.55
C ARG A 79 13.72 9.22 -7.17
N GLN A 80 13.10 10.21 -6.52
CA GLN A 80 13.47 10.59 -5.16
C GLN A 80 13.26 9.41 -4.20
N PHE A 81 12.13 8.71 -4.31
CA PHE A 81 11.81 7.52 -3.53
C PHE A 81 12.91 6.45 -3.59
N LEU A 82 13.39 6.11 -4.80
CA LEU A 82 14.52 5.19 -4.97
C LEU A 82 15.79 5.71 -4.29
N SER A 83 16.11 7.00 -4.44
CA SER A 83 17.27 7.63 -3.80
C SER A 83 17.20 7.51 -2.27
N HIS A 84 16.06 7.86 -1.67
CA HIS A 84 15.86 7.78 -0.22
C HIS A 84 15.94 6.34 0.30
N MET A 85 15.43 5.36 -0.46
CA MET A 85 15.55 3.96 -0.09
C MET A 85 17.01 3.49 -0.15
N ASN A 86 17.77 3.93 -1.14
CA ASN A 86 19.20 3.61 -1.24
C ASN A 86 20.00 4.18 -0.05
N CYS A 87 19.67 5.39 0.41
CA CYS A 87 20.24 5.95 1.64
C CYS A 87 19.87 5.12 2.88
N ALA A 88 18.60 4.70 3.00
CA ALA A 88 18.18 3.82 4.09
C ALA A 88 18.91 2.47 4.08
N CYS A 89 19.30 1.99 2.90
CA CYS A 89 20.05 0.74 2.73
C CYS A 89 21.51 0.81 3.17
N GLU A 90 22.11 2.00 3.30
CA GLU A 90 23.50 2.16 3.76
C GLU A 90 23.70 1.64 5.19
N ASN A 91 22.68 1.80 6.04
CA ASN A 91 22.67 1.33 7.42
C ASN A 91 21.99 -0.05 7.60
N SER A 92 21.72 -0.76 6.50
CA SER A 92 21.06 -2.07 6.56
C SER A 92 22.05 -3.20 6.85
N ARG A 93 21.55 -4.33 7.36
CA ARG A 93 22.36 -5.53 7.61
C ARG A 93 22.87 -6.17 6.31
N HIS A 94 22.15 -5.94 5.20
CA HIS A 94 22.49 -6.46 3.88
C HIS A 94 22.29 -5.38 2.79
N PRO A 95 23.24 -4.44 2.61
CA PRO A 95 23.07 -3.28 1.72
C PRO A 95 22.73 -3.62 0.27
N VAL A 96 23.34 -4.67 -0.29
CA VAL A 96 23.08 -5.10 -1.68
C VAL A 96 21.65 -5.60 -1.86
N LEU A 97 21.19 -6.51 -0.99
CA LEU A 97 19.83 -7.05 -1.04
C LEU A 97 18.78 -5.97 -0.76
N CYS A 98 19.10 -5.04 0.14
CA CYS A 98 18.26 -3.88 0.40
C CYS A 98 18.08 -3.01 -0.85
N ARG A 99 19.17 -2.72 -1.59
CA ARG A 99 19.10 -1.93 -2.84
C ARG A 99 18.32 -2.65 -3.94
N MET A 100 18.45 -3.97 -4.05
CA MET A 100 17.63 -4.75 -4.98
C MET A 100 16.15 -4.63 -4.64
N LYS A 101 15.79 -4.73 -3.34
CA LYS A 101 14.41 -4.55 -2.88
C LYS A 101 13.91 -3.12 -3.08
N ALA A 102 14.76 -2.12 -2.88
CA ALA A 102 14.45 -0.73 -3.17
C ALA A 102 14.11 -0.52 -4.65
N PHE A 103 14.86 -1.15 -5.55
CA PHE A 103 14.56 -1.11 -6.98
C PHE A 103 13.23 -1.79 -7.32
N GLU A 104 12.91 -2.92 -6.68
CA GLU A 104 11.61 -3.58 -6.83
C GLU A 104 10.45 -2.66 -6.42
N TYR A 105 10.59 -1.95 -5.29
CA TYR A 105 9.59 -0.97 -4.84
C TYR A 105 9.43 0.19 -5.81
N PHE A 106 10.53 0.73 -6.34
CA PHE A 106 10.51 1.74 -7.39
C PHE A 106 9.83 1.24 -8.68
N ALA A 107 10.10 0.02 -9.11
CA ALA A 107 9.43 -0.57 -10.27
C ALA A 107 7.93 -0.72 -10.01
N ALA A 108 7.55 -1.19 -8.81
CA ALA A 108 6.17 -1.33 -8.40
C ALA A 108 5.42 0.01 -8.41
N THR A 109 6.02 1.11 -7.92
CA THR A 109 5.37 2.42 -8.04
C THR A 109 5.14 2.76 -9.50
N ARG A 110 6.13 2.61 -10.38
CA ARG A 110 5.96 2.96 -11.80
C ARG A 110 4.89 2.14 -12.52
N LEU A 111 4.76 0.86 -12.20
CA LEU A 111 3.79 -0.04 -12.83
C LEU A 111 2.39 0.11 -12.26
N PHE A 112 2.25 0.24 -10.93
CA PHE A 112 0.95 0.11 -10.26
C PHE A 112 0.42 1.39 -9.64
N GLY A 113 1.25 2.39 -9.35
CA GLY A 113 0.75 3.58 -8.65
C GLY A 113 -0.06 4.55 -9.53
N GLY A 114 -0.39 4.17 -10.78
CA GLY A 114 -1.41 4.83 -11.60
C GLY A 114 -2.80 4.20 -11.46
N LEU A 115 -2.92 3.06 -10.76
CA LEU A 115 -4.17 2.31 -10.58
C LEU A 115 -5.01 2.79 -9.38
N TYR A 116 -4.49 3.73 -8.58
CA TYR A 116 -5.12 4.19 -7.33
C TYR A 116 -5.29 5.72 -7.26
N HIS A 117 -5.46 6.37 -8.42
CA HIS A 117 -5.82 7.78 -8.53
C HIS A 117 -7.31 7.94 -8.83
#